data_AF-A0A661IUA9-F1
#
_entry.id   AF-A0A661IUA9-F1
#
_cell.length_a   1.000
_cell.length_b   1.000
_cell.length_c   1.000
_cell.angle_alpha   90.00
_cell.angle_beta   90.00
_cell.angle_gamma   90.00
#
_symmetry.space_group_name_H-M   'P 1'
#
loop_
_entity.id
_entity.type
_entity.pdbx_description
1 polymer ?
#
loop_
_entity_poly.entity_id
_entity_poly.type
_entity_poly.pdbx_seq_one_letter_code
_entity_poly.pdbx_strand_id
1 'polypeptide(L)'
;MLGRIGEIFEIVPFFGFWALEEEKLRPHYEEFRTASESPLALTEAQKAQRFDGIILKALEDLFPEGVRRALKRSLEELALILFKGQGRDKAEVALAAALDVERPPSALGPNALLREIFLRALEIFREPQQQSLILKP
;
A
#
# COMPACT_ATOMS: atom_id res chain seq x y z
N MET A 1 6.33 12.52 12.44
CA MET A 1 5.08 11.73 12.48
C MET A 1 4.96 10.76 11.31
N LEU A 2 5.17 11.17 10.05
CA LEU A 2 5.02 10.26 8.88
C LEU A 2 5.90 8.99 8.95
N GLY A 3 7.08 9.06 9.57
CA GLY A 3 7.95 7.89 9.77
C GLY A 3 7.39 6.79 10.67
N ARG A 4 6.27 7.02 11.35
CA ARG A 4 5.58 6.05 12.22
C ARG A 4 4.34 5.43 11.56
N ILE A 5 3.99 5.81 10.33
CA ILE A 5 2.81 5.30 9.62
C ILE A 5 2.86 3.76 9.47
N GLY A 6 4.07 3.18 9.39
CA GLY A 6 4.26 1.73 9.36
C GLY A 6 3.70 1.00 10.60
N GLU A 7 3.59 1.66 11.75
CA GLU A 7 3.03 1.06 12.98
C GLU A 7 1.54 0.71 12.83
N ILE A 8 0.83 1.28 11.84
CA ILE A 8 -0.55 0.88 11.52
C ILE A 8 -0.64 -0.61 11.24
N PHE A 9 0.36 -1.18 10.57
CA PHE A 9 0.39 -2.60 10.24
C PHE A 9 0.85 -3.47 11.42
N GLU A 10 1.35 -2.89 12.50
CA GLU A 10 1.55 -3.62 13.75
C GLU A 10 0.24 -3.69 14.56
N ILE A 11 -0.63 -2.66 14.41
CA ILE A 11 -1.93 -2.59 15.07
C ILE A 11 -2.96 -3.45 14.31
N VAL A 12 -3.00 -3.30 12.98
CA VAL A 12 -3.90 -4.00 12.06
C VAL A 12 -3.09 -4.52 10.87
N PRO A 13 -2.55 -5.75 10.93
CA PRO A 13 -1.60 -6.29 9.93
C PRO A 13 -2.07 -6.24 8.47
N PHE A 14 -3.36 -6.43 8.24
CA PHE A 14 -3.96 -6.42 6.90
C PHE A 14 -4.81 -5.17 6.65
N PHE A 15 -4.48 -4.05 7.30
CA PHE A 15 -5.15 -2.79 7.04
C PHE A 15 -5.02 -2.43 5.54
N GLY A 16 -6.11 -1.99 4.93
CA GLY A 16 -6.05 -1.54 3.53
C GLY A 16 -6.22 -2.62 2.47
N PHE A 17 -6.26 -3.91 2.84
CA PHE A 17 -6.38 -5.00 1.86
C PHE A 17 -7.79 -5.18 1.29
N TRP A 18 -8.82 -5.01 2.12
CA TRP A 18 -10.24 -5.07 1.74
C TRP A 18 -10.75 -4.14 0.61
N ALA A 19 -9.94 -3.19 0.11
CA ALA A 19 -10.27 -2.25 -0.96
C ALA A 19 -9.36 -2.45 -2.17
N LEU A 20 -8.48 -3.45 -2.12
CA LEU A 20 -7.74 -3.91 -3.27
C LEU A 20 -8.49 -5.09 -3.87
N GLU A 21 -9.00 -4.89 -5.09
CA GLU A 21 -9.52 -5.98 -5.91
C GLU A 21 -8.34 -6.66 -6.61
N GLU A 22 -8.33 -8.00 -6.59
CA GLU A 22 -7.24 -8.80 -7.15
C GLU A 22 -7.06 -8.53 -8.65
N GLU A 23 -8.16 -8.38 -9.38
CA GLU A 23 -8.21 -8.08 -10.81
C GLU A 23 -7.56 -6.74 -11.14
N LYS A 24 -7.65 -5.76 -10.22
CA LYS A 24 -7.03 -4.44 -10.35
C LYS A 24 -5.58 -4.44 -9.90
N LEU A 25 -5.23 -5.24 -8.90
CA LEU A 25 -3.85 -5.35 -8.41
C LEU A 25 -2.93 -6.07 -9.40
N ARG A 26 -3.44 -7.11 -10.08
CA ARG A 26 -2.65 -8.01 -10.93
C ARG A 26 -1.86 -7.31 -12.05
N PRO A 27 -2.43 -6.37 -12.83
CA PRO A 27 -1.67 -5.63 -13.84
C PRO A 27 -0.47 -4.88 -13.25
N HIS A 28 -0.64 -4.25 -12.07
CA HIS A 28 0.43 -3.52 -11.39
C HIS A 28 1.48 -4.46 -10.80
N TYR A 29 1.09 -5.63 -10.31
CA TYR A 29 2.03 -6.65 -9.86
C TYR A 29 2.93 -7.14 -10.99
N GLU A 30 2.38 -7.47 -12.16
CA GLU A 30 3.18 -7.91 -13.30
C GLU A 30 4.10 -6.81 -13.84
N GLU A 31 3.63 -5.56 -13.86
CA GLU A 31 4.45 -4.41 -14.25
C GLU A 31 5.61 -4.20 -13.27
N PHE A 32 5.34 -4.28 -11.96
CA PHE A 32 6.34 -4.17 -10.91
C PHE A 32 7.37 -5.31 -10.96
N ARG A 33 6.91 -6.56 -11.12
CA ARG A 33 7.74 -7.76 -11.23
C ARG A 33 8.63 -7.71 -12.47
N THR A 34 8.07 -7.33 -13.61
CA THR A 34 8.85 -7.19 -14.85
C THR A 34 9.92 -6.12 -14.72
N ALA A 35 9.64 -5.02 -14.01
CA ALA A 35 10.62 -3.97 -13.77
C ALA A 35 11.74 -4.41 -12.80
N SER A 36 11.44 -5.24 -11.81
CA SER A 36 12.44 -5.77 -10.85
C SER A 36 13.31 -6.89 -11.40
N GLU A 37 12.79 -7.72 -12.31
CA GLU A 37 13.53 -8.81 -12.94
C GLU A 37 14.27 -8.39 -14.22
N SER A 38 14.06 -7.16 -14.71
CA SER A 38 14.60 -6.73 -16.01
C SER A 38 16.13 -6.63 -15.99
N PRO A 39 16.85 -7.33 -16.89
CA PRO A 39 18.32 -7.25 -16.99
C PRO A 39 18.82 -5.99 -17.70
N LEU A 40 17.97 -4.97 -17.89
CA LEU A 40 18.35 -3.74 -18.58
C LEU A 40 19.51 -3.04 -17.83
N ALA A 41 20.55 -2.68 -18.58
CA ALA A 41 21.70 -1.90 -18.12
C ALA A 41 21.30 -0.43 -17.84
N LEU A 42 20.42 -0.23 -16.86
CA LEU A 42 20.03 1.08 -16.35
C LEU A 42 20.95 1.47 -15.20
N THR A 43 21.24 2.77 -15.09
CA THR A 43 21.84 3.34 -13.88
C THR A 43 20.85 3.22 -12.71
N GLU A 44 21.35 3.17 -11.48
CA GLU A 44 20.51 3.06 -10.27
C GLU A 44 19.46 4.18 -10.17
N ALA A 45 19.81 5.40 -10.62
CA ALA A 45 18.88 6.53 -10.68
C ALA A 45 17.72 6.31 -11.69
N GLN A 46 18.01 5.75 -12.86
CA GLN A 46 16.99 5.44 -13.88
C GLN A 46 16.08 4.29 -13.43
N LYS A 47 16.62 3.31 -12.70
CA LYS A 47 15.81 2.25 -12.08
C LYS A 47 14.87 2.86 -11.05
N ALA A 48 15.37 3.67 -10.12
CA ALA A 48 14.56 4.32 -9.09
C ALA A 48 13.42 5.14 -9.70
N GLN A 49 13.71 5.98 -10.70
CA GLN A 49 12.70 6.78 -11.39
C GLN A 49 11.63 5.93 -12.09
N ARG A 50 12.02 4.81 -12.71
CA ARG A 50 11.07 3.86 -13.33
C ARG A 50 10.17 3.22 -12.26
N PHE A 51 10.72 2.81 -11.13
CA PHE A 51 9.95 2.24 -10.01
C PHE A 51 8.97 3.24 -9.42
N ASP A 52 9.40 4.48 -9.19
CA ASP A 52 8.53 5.53 -8.66
C ASP A 52 7.36 5.82 -9.60
N GLY A 53 7.59 5.80 -10.92
CA GLY A 53 6.52 5.93 -11.91
C GLY A 53 5.51 4.79 -11.89
N ILE A 54 5.97 3.54 -11.77
CA ILE A 54 5.11 2.35 -11.67
C ILE A 54 4.28 2.41 -10.39
N ILE A 55 4.93 2.74 -9.26
CA ILE A 55 4.25 2.89 -7.97
C ILE A 55 3.20 4.00 -8.05
N LEU A 56 3.55 5.19 -8.53
CA LEU A 56 2.61 6.31 -8.61
C LEU A 56 1.36 5.95 -9.41
N LYS A 57 1.53 5.36 -10.60
CA LYS A 57 0.43 4.88 -11.44
C LYS A 57 -0.45 3.86 -10.70
N ALA A 58 0.17 2.88 -10.04
CA ALA A 58 -0.58 1.91 -9.23
C ALA A 58 -1.35 2.58 -8.09
N LEU A 59 -0.78 3.59 -7.44
CA LEU A 59 -1.46 4.31 -6.37
C LEU A 59 -2.66 5.12 -6.87
N GLU A 60 -2.53 5.76 -8.04
CA GLU A 60 -3.63 6.51 -8.66
C GLU A 60 -4.78 5.60 -9.08
N ASP A 61 -4.47 4.45 -9.67
CA ASP A 61 -5.45 3.48 -10.17
C ASP A 61 -6.15 2.70 -9.04
N LEU A 62 -5.39 2.24 -8.04
CA LEU A 62 -5.90 1.40 -6.94
C LEU A 62 -6.59 2.21 -5.84
N PHE A 63 -6.21 3.47 -5.65
CA PHE A 63 -6.74 4.30 -4.56
C PHE A 63 -7.41 5.57 -5.11
N PRO A 64 -8.51 5.44 -5.86
CA PRO A 64 -9.32 6.58 -6.23
C PRO A 64 -9.91 7.26 -4.98
N GLU A 65 -10.42 8.48 -5.13
CA GLU A 65 -10.87 9.31 -4.02
C GLU A 65 -11.88 8.60 -3.09
N GLY A 66 -12.80 7.81 -3.66
CA GLY A 66 -13.75 7.02 -2.88
C GLY A 66 -13.09 6.02 -1.95
N VAL A 67 -12.05 5.31 -2.42
CA VAL A 67 -11.28 4.35 -1.62
C VAL A 67 -10.48 5.09 -0.54
N ARG A 68 -9.85 6.23 -0.89
CA ARG A 68 -9.12 7.06 0.10
C ARG A 68 -10.01 7.58 1.22
N ARG A 69 -11.24 8.00 0.91
CA ARG A 69 -12.22 8.40 1.93
C ARG A 69 -12.63 7.23 2.83
N ALA A 70 -12.79 6.03 2.27
CA ALA A 70 -13.08 4.83 3.06
C ALA A 70 -11.92 4.47 4.00
N LEU A 71 -10.68 4.47 3.49
CA LEU A 71 -9.45 4.29 4.29
C LEU A 71 -9.39 5.30 5.45
N LYS A 72 -9.59 6.59 5.14
CA LYS A 72 -9.58 7.68 6.13
C LYS A 72 -10.57 7.39 7.25
N ARG A 73 -11.82 7.09 6.91
CA ARG A 73 -12.86 6.81 7.89
C ARG A 73 -12.50 5.62 8.79
N SER A 74 -11.98 4.53 8.22
CA SER A 74 -11.55 3.37 9.01
C SER A 74 -10.40 3.71 9.97
N LEU A 75 -9.47 4.60 9.57
CA LEU A 75 -8.38 5.06 10.44
C LEU A 75 -8.86 6.00 11.54
N GLU A 76 -9.82 6.88 11.26
CA GLU A 76 -10.45 7.74 12.26
C GLU A 76 -11.21 6.91 13.31
N GLU A 77 -11.94 5.88 12.88
CA GLU A 77 -12.62 4.93 13.77
C GLU A 77 -11.60 4.15 14.62
N LEU A 78 -10.51 3.67 14.02
CA LEU A 78 -9.41 3.01 14.74
C LEU A 78 -8.76 3.94 15.77
N ALA A 79 -8.48 5.19 15.39
CA ALA A 79 -7.93 6.20 16.29
C ALA A 79 -8.84 6.43 17.50
N LEU A 80 -10.16 6.53 17.27
CA LEU A 80 -11.14 6.69 18.34
C LEU A 80 -11.17 5.48 19.29
N ILE A 81 -11.13 4.26 18.76
CA ILE A 81 -11.10 3.03 19.55
C ILE A 81 -9.85 2.98 20.43
N LEU A 82 -8.67 3.24 19.84
CA LEU A 82 -7.39 3.24 20.55
C LEU A 82 -7.34 4.31 21.63
N PHE A 83 -7.86 5.50 21.34
CA PHE A 83 -7.92 6.61 22.29
C PHE A 83 -8.77 6.25 23.51
N LYS A 84 -9.96 5.66 23.30
CA LYS A 84 -10.83 5.18 24.38
C LYS A 84 -10.21 4.03 25.18
N GLY A 85 -9.37 3.21 24.55
CA GLY A 85 -8.63 2.12 25.19
C GLY A 85 -7.34 2.53 25.92
N GLN A 86 -7.13 3.83 26.18
CA GLN A 86 -5.90 4.39 26.79
C GLN A 86 -4.62 4.22 25.96
N GLY A 87 -4.74 3.89 24.66
CA GLY A 87 -3.63 3.76 23.72
C GLY A 87 -3.34 5.06 22.97
N ARG A 88 -3.04 6.15 23.70
CA ARG A 88 -2.91 7.50 23.12
C ARG A 88 -1.88 7.57 21.99
N ASP A 89 -0.69 7.02 22.18
CA ASP A 89 0.38 7.07 21.17
C ASP A 89 -0.03 6.38 19.87
N LYS A 90 -0.73 5.24 19.96
CA LYS A 90 -1.23 4.50 18.79
C LYS A 90 -2.41 5.22 18.13
N ALA A 91 -3.25 5.88 18.91
CA ALA A 91 -4.35 6.70 18.40
C ALA A 91 -3.83 7.89 17.58
N GLU A 92 -2.76 8.55 18.04
CA GLU A 92 -2.10 9.64 17.32
C GLU A 92 -1.52 9.16 15.98
N VAL A 93 -0.95 7.95 15.93
CA VAL A 93 -0.47 7.34 14.68
C VAL A 93 -1.63 7.04 13.72
N ALA A 94 -2.73 6.44 14.20
CA ALA A 94 -3.93 6.18 13.39
C ALA A 94 -4.53 7.46 12.81
N LEU A 95 -4.62 8.52 13.61
CA LEU A 95 -5.10 9.81 13.13
C LEU A 95 -4.15 10.45 12.11
N ALA A 96 -2.84 10.38 12.34
CA ALA A 96 -1.86 10.89 11.37
C ALA A 96 -1.94 10.15 10.03
N ALA A 97 -2.15 8.83 10.05
CA ALA A 97 -2.37 8.03 8.85
C ALA A 97 -3.69 8.41 8.15
N ALA A 98 -4.76 8.72 8.89
CA ALA A 98 -6.02 9.20 8.33
C ALA A 98 -5.88 10.54 7.58
N LEU A 99 -5.08 11.45 8.13
CA LEU A 99 -4.76 12.72 7.48
C LEU A 99 -3.84 12.53 6.27
N ASP A 100 -2.92 11.56 6.33
CA ASP A 100 -2.05 11.23 5.19
C ASP A 100 -2.88 10.71 4.02
N VAL A 101 -3.75 9.71 4.25
CA VAL A 101 -4.46 8.97 3.20
C VAL A 101 -5.45 9.81 2.38
N GLU A 102 -5.92 10.94 2.91
CA GLU A 102 -6.77 11.89 2.19
C GLU A 102 -6.05 12.52 1.00
N ARG A 103 -4.72 12.71 1.12
CA ARG A 103 -3.90 13.35 0.10
C ARG A 103 -3.78 12.45 -1.13
N PRO A 104 -4.05 12.95 -2.33
CA PRO A 104 -3.83 12.17 -3.54
C PRO A 104 -2.35 11.78 -3.67
N PRO A 105 -2.04 10.62 -4.25
CA PRO A 105 -0.68 10.30 -4.69
C PRO A 105 -0.13 11.43 -5.58
N SER A 106 1.17 11.72 -5.46
CA SER A 106 1.81 12.75 -6.28
C SER A 106 3.25 12.38 -6.57
N ALA A 107 3.78 12.85 -7.70
CA ALA A 107 5.19 12.67 -8.06
C ALA A 107 6.17 13.39 -7.11
N LEU A 108 5.70 14.41 -6.38
CA LEU A 108 6.52 15.17 -5.42
C LEU A 108 6.63 14.47 -4.05
N GLY A 109 5.81 13.44 -3.83
CA GLY A 109 5.78 12.65 -2.61
C GLY A 109 4.64 11.66 -2.69
N PRO A 110 4.90 10.35 -2.87
CA PRO A 110 3.86 9.35 -2.84
C PRO A 110 3.25 9.34 -1.43
N ASN A 111 1.93 9.16 -1.37
CA ASN A 111 1.23 8.99 -0.11
C ASN A 111 1.81 7.78 0.63
N ALA A 112 2.38 8.01 1.82
CA ALA A 112 3.22 7.03 2.49
C ALA A 112 2.42 5.79 2.90
N LEU A 113 1.20 6.00 3.41
CA LEU A 113 0.31 4.89 3.77
C LEU A 113 -0.11 4.09 2.54
N LEU A 114 -0.55 4.76 1.46
CA LEU A 114 -1.00 4.06 0.25
C LEU A 114 0.12 3.25 -0.38
N ARG A 115 1.35 3.80 -0.40
CA ARG A 115 2.55 3.11 -0.86
C ARG A 115 2.81 1.85 -0.05
N GLU A 116 2.71 1.93 1.26
CA GLU A 116 2.96 0.80 2.16
C GLU A 116 1.87 -0.29 2.00
N ILE A 117 0.59 0.09 1.88
CA ILE A 117 -0.50 -0.86 1.58
C ILE A 117 -0.20 -1.59 0.27
N PHE A 118 0.18 -0.85 -0.79
CA PHE A 118 0.50 -1.44 -2.09
C PHE A 118 1.67 -2.43 -2.02
N LEU A 119 2.80 -2.03 -1.41
CA LEU A 119 3.98 -2.89 -1.31
C LEU A 119 3.69 -4.19 -0.54
N ARG A 120 2.97 -4.10 0.58
CA ARG A 120 2.53 -5.27 1.34
C ARG A 120 1.57 -6.13 0.53
N ALA A 121 0.71 -5.53 -0.28
CA ALA A 121 -0.18 -6.28 -1.16
C ALA A 121 0.58 -7.09 -2.22
N LEU A 122 1.67 -6.55 -2.77
CA LEU A 122 2.54 -7.29 -3.67
C LEU A 122 3.20 -8.48 -2.97
N GLU A 123 3.63 -8.33 -1.72
CA GLU A 123 4.24 -9.42 -0.93
C GLU A 123 3.25 -10.57 -0.70
N ILE A 124 1.99 -10.26 -0.36
CA ILE A 124 0.96 -11.29 -0.18
C ILE A 124 0.57 -11.93 -1.52
N PHE A 125 0.42 -11.13 -2.57
CA PHE A 125 0.01 -11.61 -3.89
C PHE A 125 1.06 -12.54 -4.54
N ARG A 126 2.34 -12.39 -4.17
CA ARG A 126 3.44 -13.26 -4.61
C ARG A 126 3.28 -14.74 -4.19
N GLU A 127 2.49 -15.04 -3.16
CA GLU A 127 2.44 -16.36 -2.50
C GLU A 127 1.14 -17.17 -2.73
N PRO A 128 0.74 -17.47 -3.99
CA PRO A 128 0.04 -18.76 -4.21
C PRO A 128 0.23 -19.48 -5.57
N GLN A 129 1.07 -19.05 -6.52
CA GLN A 129 1.12 -19.70 -7.85
C GLN A 129 2.09 -20.89 -7.99
N GLN A 130 2.84 -21.28 -6.96
CA GLN A 130 3.68 -22.49 -7.01
C GLN A 130 2.94 -23.81 -6.69
N GLN A 131 1.72 -23.77 -6.12
CA GLN A 131 1.00 -24.99 -5.72
C GLN A 131 -0.02 -25.50 -6.75
N SER A 132 -0.50 -24.66 -7.67
CA SER A 132 -1.53 -25.04 -8.65
C SER A 132 -1.00 -25.71 -9.93
N LEU A 133 0.33 -25.83 -10.11
CA LEU A 133 0.93 -26.63 -11.19
C LEU A 133 1.26 -28.08 -10.81
N ILE A 134 1.15 -28.47 -9.52
CA ILE A 134 1.53 -29.83 -9.05
C ILE A 134 0.32 -30.76 -8.90
N LEU A 135 -0.91 -30.25 -8.98
CA LEU A 135 -2.13 -31.06 -8.87
C LEU A 135 -3.04 -30.86 -10.07
N LYS A 136 -2.67 -31.47 -11.20
CA LYS A 136 -3.66 -31.97 -12.16
C LYS A 136 -3.62 -33.51 -12.10
N PRO A 137 -4.75 -34.18 -11.83
CA PRO A 137 -4.84 -35.64 -11.95
C PRO A 137 -4.68 -36.11 -13.40
#